data_AF-A0A1H6U5L4-F1
#
_entry.id   AF-A0A1H6U5L4-F1
#
_cell.length_a   1.000
_cell.length_b   1.000
_cell.length_c   1.000
_cell.angle_alpha   90.00
_cell.angle_beta   90.00
_cell.angle_gamma   90.00
#
_symmetry.space_group_name_H-M   'P 1'
#
loop_
_entity.id
_entity.type
_entity.pdbx_description
1 polymer ?
#
loop_
_entity_poly.entity_id
_entity_poly.type
_entity_poly.pdbx_seq_one_letter_code
_entity_poly.pdbx_strand_id
1 'polypeptide(L)'
;MKKEFLYDQVKECKTDYLIRMAKVVDSIRNGSVLEDGTNYKETLSDEEKKEIENYVFAVMLPTIREEGSYYVRKNNLQNVSDSYLNHLYEEVWRNFYKFNNPLYKETEGTCAFRTFVKMYVKAPARTTIDKENGTSKAVGYYKRLVKNTQNYICREKGKSLSSITAEDIFEEMHNVSTTQLSLELIKKTLAGMQVKTSIEDIENDSNYSSEMDELYIATENVMQSFETFMKKLRPLQQFIFCQNYGFCSNKYDGISIAQLVCDPDFLKIVKEDNIGKKHLTVSDVQIDEPRENGFVIQGGPIILNNVEHIDVNFVSHQRVRCKNLIVNFVKENELDEYDVMSSLTKLLEETWDELSSKYGLK
;
A
#
# COMPACT_ATOMS: atom_id res chain seq x y z
N MET A 1 -11.40 17.61 32.85
CA MET A 1 -12.23 16.79 31.92
C MET A 1 -13.04 15.70 32.64
N LYS A 2 -14.31 15.49 32.26
CA LYS A 2 -15.18 14.41 32.78
C LYS A 2 -14.71 13.03 32.30
N LYS A 3 -14.92 11.99 33.12
CA LYS A 3 -14.46 10.61 32.84
C LYS A 3 -15.06 10.01 31.57
N GLU A 4 -16.24 10.42 31.17
CA GLU A 4 -16.93 9.94 29.97
C GLU A 4 -16.23 10.32 28.66
N PHE A 5 -15.39 11.36 28.65
CA PHE A 5 -14.64 11.80 27.46
C PHE A 5 -13.23 11.21 27.39
N LEU A 6 -12.80 10.48 28.43
CA LEU A 6 -11.49 9.84 28.45
C LEU A 6 -11.52 8.51 27.73
N TYR A 7 -10.39 8.16 27.11
CA TYR A 7 -10.19 6.82 26.58
C TYR A 7 -9.93 5.86 27.74
N ASP A 8 -10.71 4.78 27.81
CA ASP A 8 -10.56 3.72 28.80
C ASP A 8 -10.36 2.37 28.09
N GLN A 9 -9.11 1.94 28.02
CA GLN A 9 -8.71 0.69 27.36
C GLN A 9 -9.33 -0.58 27.96
N VAL A 10 -9.92 -0.50 29.16
CA VAL A 10 -10.64 -1.63 29.78
C VAL A 10 -12.08 -1.70 29.28
N LYS A 11 -12.66 -0.58 28.84
CA LYS A 11 -14.08 -0.48 28.46
C LYS A 11 -14.31 -0.43 26.96
N GLU A 12 -13.38 0.11 26.21
CA GLU A 12 -13.52 0.29 24.77
C GLU A 12 -12.16 0.18 24.07
N CYS A 13 -12.17 -0.29 22.83
CA CYS A 13 -10.98 -0.20 22.00
C CYS A 13 -10.81 1.23 21.45
N LYS A 14 -9.61 1.56 20.96
CA LYS A 14 -9.32 2.90 20.41
C LYS A 14 -10.27 3.29 19.27
N THR A 15 -10.69 2.33 18.45
CA THR A 15 -11.64 2.58 17.36
C THR A 15 -13.01 2.98 17.90
N ASP A 16 -13.54 2.24 18.87
CA ASP A 16 -14.84 2.53 19.51
C ASP A 16 -14.82 3.91 20.19
N TYR A 17 -13.72 4.22 20.88
CA TYR A 17 -13.49 5.55 21.45
C TYR A 17 -13.55 6.65 20.40
N LEU A 18 -12.86 6.50 19.27
CA LEU A 18 -12.86 7.51 18.21
C LEU A 18 -14.21 7.63 17.51
N ILE A 19 -14.95 6.52 17.34
CA ILE A 19 -16.31 6.55 16.79
C ILE A 19 -17.23 7.34 17.73
N ARG A 20 -17.16 7.05 19.03
CA ARG A 20 -17.94 7.75 20.06
C ARG A 20 -17.58 9.23 20.12
N MET A 21 -16.29 9.56 20.13
CA MET A 21 -15.83 10.93 20.19
C MET A 21 -16.06 11.71 18.90
N ALA A 22 -16.15 11.06 17.73
CA ALA A 22 -16.58 11.73 16.50
C ALA A 22 -18.00 12.30 16.63
N LYS A 23 -18.93 11.56 17.25
CA LYS A 23 -20.29 12.04 17.57
C LYS A 23 -20.26 13.19 18.59
N VAL A 24 -19.39 13.12 19.61
CA VAL A 24 -19.22 14.20 20.60
C VAL A 24 -18.68 15.48 19.93
N VAL A 25 -17.67 15.36 19.06
CA VAL A 25 -17.11 16.49 18.32
C VAL A 25 -18.14 17.09 17.35
N ASP A 26 -18.97 16.24 16.72
CA ASP A 26 -20.11 16.70 15.92
C ASP A 26 -21.10 17.52 16.76
N SER A 27 -21.45 17.02 17.95
CA SER A 27 -22.33 17.72 18.89
C SER A 27 -21.75 19.06 19.32
N ILE A 28 -20.46 19.12 19.66
CA ILE A 28 -19.76 20.36 20.05
C ILE A 28 -19.75 21.40 18.93
N ARG A 29 -19.44 20.99 17.69
CA ARG A 29 -19.24 21.92 16.56
C ARG A 29 -20.55 22.30 15.89
N ASN A 30 -21.31 21.29 15.52
CA ASN A 30 -22.49 21.41 14.67
C ASN A 30 -23.78 21.47 15.48
N GLY A 31 -23.74 21.15 16.78
CA GLY A 31 -24.93 21.14 17.63
C GLY A 31 -25.82 19.93 17.38
N SER A 32 -25.26 18.82 16.89
CA SER A 32 -26.01 17.58 16.74
C SER A 32 -26.40 17.02 18.12
N VAL A 33 -27.57 16.41 18.16
CA VAL A 33 -28.14 15.82 19.37
C VAL A 33 -27.75 14.35 19.43
N LEU A 34 -27.20 13.93 20.57
CA LEU A 34 -26.82 12.55 20.83
C LEU A 34 -28.04 11.67 21.15
N GLU A 35 -27.84 10.36 21.19
CA GLU A 35 -28.90 9.36 21.42
C GLU A 35 -29.61 9.54 22.78
N ASP A 36 -28.93 10.12 23.76
CA ASP A 36 -29.45 10.46 25.08
C ASP A 36 -30.17 11.82 25.13
N GLY A 37 -30.27 12.53 23.99
CA GLY A 37 -30.85 13.86 23.88
C GLY A 37 -29.88 15.00 24.21
N THR A 38 -28.61 14.71 24.51
CA THR A 38 -27.63 15.73 24.91
C THR A 38 -27.12 16.53 23.70
N ASN A 39 -27.01 17.86 23.88
CA ASN A 39 -26.35 18.77 22.93
C ASN A 39 -25.15 19.45 23.61
N TYR A 40 -23.94 19.02 23.27
CA TYR A 40 -22.71 19.51 23.89
C TYR A 40 -22.30 20.92 23.45
N LYS A 41 -22.88 21.46 22.38
CA LYS A 41 -22.68 22.87 21.99
C LYS A 41 -23.29 23.82 23.02
N GLU A 42 -24.44 23.46 23.57
CA GLU A 42 -25.20 24.28 24.52
C GLU A 42 -24.87 23.96 25.98
N THR A 43 -24.53 22.71 26.29
CA THR A 43 -24.37 22.23 27.67
C THR A 43 -22.95 22.36 28.24
N LEU A 44 -21.91 22.42 27.40
CA LEU A 44 -20.52 22.57 27.84
C LEU A 44 -20.05 24.02 27.78
N SER A 45 -19.15 24.39 28.70
CA SER A 45 -18.42 25.67 28.60
C SER A 45 -17.41 25.65 27.44
N ASP A 46 -16.94 26.81 27.01
CA ASP A 46 -15.95 26.90 25.93
C ASP A 46 -14.59 26.34 26.34
N GLU A 47 -14.23 26.40 27.62
CA GLU A 47 -13.06 25.75 28.18
C GLU A 47 -13.17 24.22 28.13
N GLU A 48 -14.33 23.67 28.51
CA GLU A 48 -14.58 22.23 28.46
C GLU A 48 -14.54 21.70 27.02
N LYS A 49 -15.15 22.42 26.07
CA LYS A 49 -15.11 22.07 24.64
C LYS A 49 -13.67 21.98 24.15
N LYS A 50 -12.84 22.98 24.46
CA LYS A 50 -11.40 22.99 24.09
C LYS A 50 -10.61 21.87 24.74
N GLU A 51 -10.85 21.58 26.02
CA GLU A 51 -10.16 20.51 26.75
C GLU A 51 -10.45 19.14 26.09
N ILE A 52 -11.71 18.87 25.76
CA ILE A 52 -12.14 17.65 25.08
C ILE A 52 -11.54 17.58 23.67
N GLU A 53 -11.66 18.65 22.90
CA GLU A 53 -11.13 18.71 21.53
C GLU A 53 -9.62 18.45 21.48
N ASN A 54 -8.84 19.08 22.37
CA ASN A 54 -7.41 18.88 22.46
C ASN A 54 -7.05 17.44 22.85
N TYR A 55 -7.78 16.84 23.80
CA TYR A 55 -7.53 15.47 24.23
C TYR A 55 -7.82 14.47 23.09
N VAL A 56 -8.97 14.61 22.41
CA VAL A 56 -9.33 13.75 21.28
C VAL A 56 -8.28 13.89 20.16
N PHE A 57 -7.86 15.11 19.86
CA PHE A 57 -6.79 15.34 18.88
C PHE A 57 -5.47 14.67 19.29
N ALA A 58 -5.07 14.75 20.56
CA ALA A 58 -3.88 14.08 21.07
C ALA A 58 -3.94 12.55 20.93
N VAL A 59 -5.12 11.93 21.11
CA VAL A 59 -5.30 10.47 20.91
C VAL A 59 -5.16 10.07 19.44
N MET A 60 -5.59 10.93 18.51
CA MET A 60 -5.50 10.69 17.06
C MET A 60 -4.11 10.97 16.49
N LEU A 61 -3.41 11.95 17.05
CA LEU A 61 -2.17 12.50 16.50
C LEU A 61 -1.12 11.42 16.12
N PRO A 62 -0.84 10.39 16.95
CA PRO A 62 0.13 9.36 16.59
C PRO A 62 -0.20 8.66 15.26
N THR A 63 -1.47 8.27 15.07
CA THR A 63 -1.92 7.59 13.84
C THR A 63 -1.87 8.52 12.63
N ILE A 64 -2.21 9.80 12.79
CA ILE A 64 -2.12 10.77 11.68
C ILE A 64 -0.66 11.01 11.29
N ARG A 65 0.22 11.13 12.28
CA ARG A 65 1.66 11.34 12.08
C ARG A 65 2.30 10.16 11.38
N GLU A 66 2.02 8.93 11.82
CA GLU A 66 2.53 7.70 11.21
C GLU A 66 2.15 7.61 9.71
N GLU A 67 0.88 7.79 9.39
CA GLU A 67 0.40 7.77 8.00
C GLU A 67 0.98 8.89 7.15
N GLY A 68 1.08 10.09 7.72
CA GLY A 68 1.69 11.24 7.06
C GLY A 68 3.17 11.03 6.79
N SER A 69 3.93 10.57 7.78
CA SER A 69 5.37 10.29 7.65
C SER A 69 5.64 9.15 6.66
N TYR A 70 4.78 8.13 6.63
CA TYR A 70 4.83 7.11 5.58
C TYR A 70 4.61 7.71 4.19
N TYR A 71 3.58 8.56 4.03
CA TYR A 71 3.29 9.22 2.76
C TYR A 71 4.46 10.13 2.32
N VAL A 72 5.09 10.84 3.25
CA VAL A 72 6.27 11.67 2.99
C VAL A 72 7.43 10.84 2.44
N ARG A 73 7.76 9.72 3.10
CA ARG A 73 8.83 8.82 2.67
C ARG A 73 8.54 8.25 1.28
N LYS A 74 7.33 7.73 1.07
CA LYS A 74 6.90 7.09 -0.18
C LYS A 74 6.93 8.04 -1.38
N ASN A 75 6.64 9.32 -1.17
CA ASN A 75 6.49 10.29 -2.25
C ASN A 75 7.64 11.30 -2.30
N ASN A 76 8.76 11.03 -1.61
CA ASN A 76 9.94 11.88 -1.56
C ASN A 76 9.63 13.36 -1.19
N LEU A 77 8.79 13.56 -0.17
CA LEU A 77 8.35 14.88 0.31
C LEU A 77 9.13 15.38 1.52
N GLN A 78 10.34 14.87 1.78
CA GLN A 78 11.11 15.15 3.01
C GLN A 78 11.34 16.66 3.20
N ASN A 79 11.60 17.38 2.10
CA ASN A 79 11.85 18.82 2.11
C ASN A 79 10.63 19.64 2.54
N VAL A 80 9.42 19.08 2.43
CA VAL A 80 8.15 19.76 2.68
C VAL A 80 7.37 19.13 3.83
N SER A 81 8.01 18.19 4.55
CA SER A 81 7.40 17.27 5.50
C SER A 81 6.59 17.97 6.58
N ASP A 82 7.16 18.99 7.22
CA ASP A 82 6.50 19.68 8.35
C ASP A 82 5.25 20.45 7.89
N SER A 83 5.36 21.13 6.74
CA SER A 83 4.24 21.87 6.13
C SER A 83 3.14 20.90 5.69
N TYR A 84 3.51 19.77 5.09
CA TYR A 84 2.58 18.71 4.71
C TYR A 84 1.85 18.12 5.93
N LEU A 85 2.59 17.72 6.97
CA LEU A 85 2.05 17.09 8.17
C LEU A 85 1.07 18.03 8.88
N ASN A 86 1.39 19.33 8.98
CA ASN A 86 0.48 20.32 9.56
C ASN A 86 -0.84 20.42 8.78
N HIS A 87 -0.79 20.50 7.44
CA HIS A 87 -2.01 20.51 6.64
C HIS A 87 -2.79 19.19 6.75
N LEU A 88 -2.11 18.05 6.88
CA LEU A 88 -2.77 16.76 7.09
C LEU A 88 -3.50 16.72 8.44
N TYR A 89 -2.85 17.20 9.51
CA TYR A 89 -3.45 17.31 10.84
C TYR A 89 -4.74 18.15 10.80
N GLU A 90 -4.68 19.33 10.17
CA GLU A 90 -5.84 20.21 10.00
C GLU A 90 -6.96 19.54 9.20
N GLU A 91 -6.63 18.87 8.11
CA GLU A 91 -7.62 18.24 7.23
C GLU A 91 -8.37 17.10 7.92
N VAL A 92 -7.63 16.22 8.59
CA VAL A 92 -8.20 15.10 9.36
C VAL A 92 -9.04 15.65 10.51
N TRP A 93 -8.52 16.60 11.28
CA TRP A 93 -9.24 17.18 12.42
C TRP A 93 -10.52 17.89 12.01
N ARG A 94 -10.47 18.66 10.90
CA ARG A 94 -11.63 19.37 10.37
C ARG A 94 -12.76 18.42 9.99
N ASN A 95 -12.43 17.25 9.46
CA ASN A 95 -13.42 16.27 9.00
C ASN A 95 -13.77 15.20 10.03
N PHE A 96 -13.09 15.15 11.19
CA PHE A 96 -13.22 14.05 12.17
C PHE A 96 -14.66 13.79 12.64
N TYR A 97 -15.52 14.80 12.73
CA TYR A 97 -16.94 14.63 13.11
C TYR A 97 -17.73 13.72 12.16
N LYS A 98 -17.24 13.50 10.93
CA LYS A 98 -17.79 12.57 9.95
C LYS A 98 -17.32 11.14 10.14
N PHE A 99 -16.25 10.92 10.92
CA PHE A 99 -15.64 9.61 11.08
C PHE A 99 -16.67 8.63 11.63
N ASN A 100 -16.98 7.61 10.83
CA ASN A 100 -17.96 6.59 11.12
C ASN A 100 -19.39 7.05 11.47
N ASN A 101 -19.68 8.34 11.36
CA ASN A 101 -20.97 8.90 11.71
C ASN A 101 -22.02 8.57 10.64
N PRO A 102 -23.12 7.86 10.99
CA PRO A 102 -24.14 7.45 10.03
C PRO A 102 -24.76 8.60 9.24
N LEU A 103 -24.80 9.82 9.79
CA LEU A 103 -25.35 11.00 9.11
C LEU A 103 -24.55 11.41 7.87
N TYR A 104 -23.28 11.00 7.78
CA TYR A 104 -22.35 11.42 6.73
C TYR A 104 -21.84 10.24 5.89
N LYS A 105 -22.41 9.04 6.08
CA LYS A 105 -22.04 7.83 5.33
C LYS A 105 -22.99 7.58 4.17
N GLU A 106 -22.42 7.29 3.01
CA GLU A 106 -23.16 6.82 1.83
C GLU A 106 -23.25 5.28 1.75
N THR A 107 -22.41 4.58 2.53
CA THR A 107 -22.27 3.12 2.51
C THR A 107 -22.39 2.50 3.90
N GLU A 108 -22.93 1.29 3.98
CA GLU A 108 -22.97 0.49 5.21
C GLU A 108 -21.56 0.03 5.65
N GLY A 109 -21.36 -0.15 6.96
CA GLY A 109 -20.11 -0.61 7.56
C GLY A 109 -19.34 0.46 8.34
N THR A 110 -18.31 0.05 9.08
CA THR A 110 -17.39 0.92 9.81
C THR A 110 -16.01 0.91 9.15
N CYS A 111 -15.35 2.08 9.09
CA CYS A 111 -14.00 2.20 8.58
C CYS A 111 -13.00 2.37 9.73
N ALA A 112 -11.81 1.76 9.60
CA ALA A 112 -10.73 2.01 10.54
C ALA A 112 -10.27 3.48 10.48
N PHE A 113 -9.80 4.02 11.61
CA PHE A 113 -9.35 5.42 11.68
C PHE A 113 -8.17 5.70 10.73
N ARG A 114 -7.28 4.71 10.54
CA ARG A 114 -6.19 4.78 9.56
C ARG A 114 -6.72 4.99 8.14
N THR A 115 -7.75 4.24 7.74
CA THR A 115 -8.40 4.38 6.43
C THR A 115 -9.01 5.76 6.26
N PHE A 116 -9.64 6.29 7.31
CA PHE A 116 -10.14 7.65 7.32
C PHE A 116 -9.02 8.68 7.09
N VAL A 117 -7.85 8.54 7.73
CA VAL A 117 -6.68 9.39 7.48
C VAL A 117 -6.20 9.29 6.03
N LYS A 118 -6.11 8.06 5.48
CA LYS A 118 -5.69 7.80 4.08
C LYS A 118 -6.58 8.49 3.04
N MET A 119 -7.84 8.78 3.34
CA MET A 119 -8.70 9.57 2.45
C MET A 119 -8.19 11.01 2.26
N TYR A 120 -7.44 11.53 3.24
CA TYR A 120 -6.99 12.92 3.28
C TYR A 120 -5.51 13.11 3.00
N VAL A 121 -4.71 12.07 2.73
CA VAL A 121 -3.24 12.23 2.54
C VAL A 121 -2.84 12.96 1.24
N LYS A 122 -3.67 12.91 0.19
CA LYS A 122 -3.33 13.44 -1.14
C LYS A 122 -3.52 14.96 -1.27
N ALA A 123 -4.59 15.52 -0.69
CA ALA A 123 -4.93 16.94 -0.85
C ALA A 123 -3.95 17.90 -0.14
N PRO A 124 -3.47 17.62 1.08
CA PRO A 124 -2.40 18.35 1.76
C PRO A 124 -1.08 18.32 0.98
N ALA A 125 -0.71 17.16 0.43
CA ALA A 125 0.51 17.02 -0.39
C ALA A 125 0.44 17.92 -1.62
N ARG A 126 -0.66 17.88 -2.36
CA ARG A 126 -0.88 18.76 -3.52
C ARG A 126 -0.80 20.23 -3.13
N THR A 127 -1.44 20.62 -2.03
CA THR A 127 -1.45 22.02 -1.56
C THR A 127 -0.06 22.49 -1.16
N THR A 128 0.74 21.62 -0.52
CA THR A 128 2.09 21.94 -0.06
C THR A 128 3.08 22.01 -1.22
N ILE A 129 3.04 21.03 -2.14
CA ILE A 129 3.84 20.98 -3.36
C ILE A 129 3.54 22.18 -4.27
N ASP A 130 2.26 22.53 -4.45
CA ASP A 130 1.84 23.68 -5.27
C ASP A 130 2.34 25.01 -4.66
N LYS A 131 2.29 25.15 -3.32
CA LYS A 131 2.80 26.33 -2.60
C LYS A 131 4.33 26.43 -2.66
N GLU A 132 5.06 25.34 -2.45
CA GLU A 132 6.53 25.35 -2.41
C GLU A 132 7.19 25.45 -3.79
N ASN A 133 6.60 24.86 -4.84
CA ASN A 133 7.08 25.03 -6.21
C ASN A 133 6.65 26.38 -6.83
N GLY A 134 6.04 27.29 -6.06
CA GLY A 134 5.49 28.56 -6.58
C GLY A 134 4.47 28.36 -7.71
N THR A 135 3.85 27.18 -7.79
CA THR A 135 3.05 26.75 -8.93
C THR A 135 1.58 26.97 -8.58
N SER A 136 1.04 28.12 -8.99
CA SER A 136 -0.40 28.40 -8.77
C SER A 136 -1.27 27.33 -9.45
N LYS A 137 -2.50 27.11 -8.96
CA LYS A 137 -3.49 26.19 -9.57
C LYS A 137 -3.63 26.38 -11.10
N ALA A 138 -3.44 27.61 -11.59
CA ALA A 138 -3.45 27.94 -13.01
C ALA A 138 -2.28 27.27 -13.78
N VAL A 139 -1.08 27.26 -13.22
CA VAL A 139 0.10 26.65 -13.87
C VAL A 139 -0.01 25.13 -13.93
N GLY A 140 -0.54 24.47 -12.87
CA GLY A 140 -0.82 23.04 -12.91
C GLY A 140 -1.88 22.66 -13.95
N TYR A 141 -2.91 23.50 -14.12
CA TYR A 141 -3.90 23.35 -15.18
C TYR A 141 -3.27 23.48 -16.58
N TYR A 142 -2.36 24.45 -16.79
CA TYR A 142 -1.67 24.63 -18.08
C TYR A 142 -0.75 23.45 -18.42
N LYS A 143 0.02 22.93 -17.46
CA LYS A 143 0.86 21.73 -17.66
C LYS A 143 0.04 20.53 -18.13
N ARG A 144 -1.13 20.32 -17.51
CA ARG A 144 -2.04 19.22 -17.89
C ARG A 144 -2.59 19.38 -19.30
N LEU A 145 -3.00 20.61 -19.69
CA LEU A 145 -3.46 20.89 -21.05
C LEU A 145 -2.37 20.60 -22.08
N VAL A 146 -1.15 21.11 -21.86
CA VAL A 146 0.01 20.88 -22.73
C VAL A 146 0.31 19.38 -22.88
N LYS A 147 0.33 18.60 -21.77
CA LYS A 147 0.58 17.15 -21.80
C LYS A 147 -0.51 16.37 -22.57
N ASN A 148 -1.77 16.73 -22.38
CA ASN A 148 -2.88 16.09 -23.11
C ASN A 148 -2.81 16.38 -24.61
N THR A 149 -2.43 17.60 -25.01
CA THR A 149 -2.23 17.95 -26.42
C THR A 149 -1.02 17.24 -27.02
N GLN A 150 0.09 17.10 -26.29
CA GLN A 150 1.23 16.27 -26.72
C GLN A 150 0.82 14.82 -27.00
N ASN A 151 0.03 14.21 -26.10
CA ASN A 151 -0.46 12.85 -26.26
C ASN A 151 -1.39 12.70 -27.49
N TYR A 152 -2.25 13.69 -27.73
CA TYR A 152 -3.09 13.74 -28.93
C TYR A 152 -2.24 13.79 -30.21
N ILE A 153 -1.23 14.66 -30.26
CA ILE A 153 -0.31 14.76 -31.40
C ILE A 153 0.45 13.45 -31.61
N CYS A 154 0.95 12.82 -30.55
CA CYS A 154 1.61 11.52 -30.65
C CYS A 154 0.68 10.45 -31.22
N ARG A 155 -0.58 10.40 -30.77
CA ARG A 155 -1.54 9.37 -31.15
C ARG A 155 -2.09 9.56 -32.57
N GLU A 156 -2.53 10.77 -32.90
CA GLU A 156 -3.24 11.05 -34.15
C GLU A 156 -2.31 11.44 -35.29
N LYS A 157 -1.13 12.02 -34.99
CA LYS A 157 -0.16 12.46 -35.99
C LYS A 157 1.13 11.63 -36.02
N GLY A 158 1.26 10.64 -35.13
CA GLY A 158 2.42 9.73 -35.09
C GLY A 158 3.75 10.44 -34.80
N LYS A 159 3.72 11.65 -34.24
CA LYS A 159 4.93 12.44 -33.96
C LYS A 159 5.54 12.01 -32.63
N SER A 160 6.86 11.83 -32.57
CA SER A 160 7.57 11.53 -31.32
C SER A 160 7.41 12.66 -30.30
N LEU A 161 7.23 12.32 -29.02
CA LEU A 161 7.10 13.30 -27.94
C LEU A 161 8.29 14.28 -27.90
N SER A 162 9.50 13.82 -28.22
CA SER A 162 10.73 14.62 -28.26
C SER A 162 10.79 15.62 -29.42
N SER A 163 9.94 15.50 -30.44
CA SER A 163 9.92 16.38 -31.60
C SER A 163 8.70 17.31 -31.65
N ILE A 164 7.84 17.27 -30.63
CA ILE A 164 6.69 18.17 -30.51
C ILE A 164 7.17 19.54 -30.01
N THR A 165 6.91 20.58 -30.81
CA THR A 165 7.23 21.98 -30.49
C THR A 165 6.05 22.70 -29.83
N ALA A 166 6.30 23.91 -29.32
CA ALA A 166 5.25 24.75 -28.77
C ALA A 166 4.21 25.15 -29.84
N GLU A 167 4.67 25.32 -31.08
CA GLU A 167 3.85 25.65 -32.23
C GLU A 167 2.90 24.50 -32.60
N ASP A 168 3.36 23.24 -32.60
CA ASP A 168 2.48 22.09 -32.82
C ASP A 168 1.37 22.01 -31.77
N ILE A 169 1.73 22.27 -30.50
CA ILE A 169 0.78 22.26 -29.39
C ILE A 169 -0.24 23.39 -29.54
N PHE A 170 0.22 24.58 -29.92
CA PHE A 170 -0.66 25.73 -30.15
C PHE A 170 -1.66 25.45 -31.28
N GLU A 171 -1.20 24.86 -32.38
CA GLU A 171 -2.06 24.50 -33.51
C GLU A 171 -3.08 23.42 -33.14
N GLU A 172 -2.72 22.41 -32.34
CA GLU A 172 -3.58 21.25 -32.09
C GLU A 172 -4.39 21.32 -30.79
N MET A 173 -4.18 22.32 -29.94
CA MET A 173 -4.84 22.42 -28.64
C MET A 173 -6.38 22.49 -28.74
N HIS A 174 -6.90 23.08 -29.81
CA HIS A 174 -8.34 23.17 -30.08
C HIS A 174 -9.02 21.80 -30.25
N ASN A 175 -8.29 20.77 -30.63
CA ASN A 175 -8.81 19.41 -30.76
C ASN A 175 -8.95 18.68 -29.41
N VAL A 176 -8.36 19.24 -28.34
CA VAL A 176 -8.29 18.58 -27.02
C VAL A 176 -9.01 19.38 -25.93
N SER A 177 -9.16 20.69 -26.10
CA SER A 177 -9.73 21.58 -25.09
C SER A 177 -10.37 22.81 -25.73
N THR A 178 -11.46 23.30 -25.13
CA THR A 178 -12.06 24.59 -25.48
C THR A 178 -11.22 25.78 -25.00
N THR A 179 -10.37 25.58 -23.99
CA THR A 179 -9.41 26.59 -23.52
C THR A 179 -8.17 26.58 -24.39
N GLN A 180 -7.83 27.74 -24.98
CA GLN A 180 -6.62 27.96 -25.76
C GLN A 180 -5.59 28.74 -24.95
N LEU A 181 -4.35 28.23 -24.91
CA LEU A 181 -3.22 28.94 -24.32
C LEU A 181 -2.49 29.74 -25.38
N SER A 182 -1.89 30.88 -25.02
CA SER A 182 -1.02 31.60 -25.94
C SER A 182 0.27 30.82 -26.20
N LEU A 183 0.86 31.01 -27.39
CA LEU A 183 2.13 30.37 -27.74
C LEU A 183 3.25 30.68 -26.73
N GLU A 184 3.31 31.90 -26.20
CA GLU A 184 4.27 32.28 -25.15
C GLU A 184 4.04 31.52 -23.84
N LEU A 185 2.78 31.32 -23.45
CA LEU A 185 2.45 30.57 -22.24
C LEU A 185 2.76 29.08 -22.41
N ILE A 186 2.57 28.52 -23.60
CA ILE A 186 2.96 27.14 -23.93
C ILE A 186 4.49 27.00 -23.85
N LYS A 187 5.26 27.92 -24.47
CA LYS A 187 6.72 27.95 -24.39
C LYS A 187 7.22 28.00 -22.95
N LYS A 188 6.64 28.90 -22.13
CA LYS A 188 6.96 29.02 -20.70
C LYS A 188 6.61 27.75 -19.92
N THR A 189 5.47 27.11 -20.24
CA THR A 189 5.03 25.87 -19.59
C THR A 189 5.96 24.71 -19.93
N LEU A 190 6.35 24.55 -21.20
CA LEU A 190 7.32 23.54 -21.65
C LEU A 190 8.69 23.73 -21.00
N ALA A 191 9.21 24.97 -20.98
CA ALA A 191 10.46 25.28 -20.29
C ALA A 191 10.39 24.92 -18.79
N GLY A 192 9.27 25.22 -18.14
CA GLY A 192 9.01 24.83 -16.75
C GLY A 192 8.74 23.34 -16.52
N MET A 193 8.51 22.55 -17.59
CA MET A 193 8.46 21.10 -17.55
C MET A 193 9.86 20.49 -17.75
N GLN A 194 10.71 21.09 -18.59
CA GLN A 194 12.08 20.63 -18.84
C GLN A 194 13.02 20.78 -17.61
N VAL A 195 12.76 21.74 -16.72
CA VAL A 195 13.56 21.99 -15.50
C VAL A 195 13.46 20.84 -14.46
N LYS A 196 12.53 19.88 -14.61
CA LYS A 196 12.45 18.67 -13.75
C LYS A 196 12.59 17.36 -14.55
N THR A 197 13.55 17.30 -15.46
CA THR A 197 13.86 16.03 -16.15
C THR A 197 15.05 15.36 -15.49
N SER A 198 14.86 14.84 -14.27
CA SER A 198 15.72 13.79 -13.73
C SER A 198 14.92 12.91 -12.76
N ILE A 199 14.76 11.63 -13.13
CA ILE A 199 14.32 10.51 -12.28
C ILE A 199 12.83 10.50 -11.85
N GLU A 200 11.99 11.46 -12.28
CA GLU A 200 10.56 11.45 -11.89
C GLU A 200 9.60 10.82 -12.92
N ASP A 201 10.05 10.42 -14.12
CA ASP A 201 9.18 9.89 -15.19
C ASP A 201 9.47 8.42 -15.61
N ILE A 202 10.34 7.67 -14.90
CA ILE A 202 10.64 6.25 -15.23
C ILE A 202 10.00 5.23 -14.26
N GLU A 203 9.47 5.62 -13.10
CA GLU A 203 8.91 4.65 -12.12
C GLU A 203 7.40 4.78 -11.91
N ASN A 204 6.64 4.90 -13.00
CA ASN A 204 5.24 4.46 -13.04
C ASN A 204 5.16 3.03 -13.62
N ASP A 205 5.78 2.06 -12.97
CA ASP A 205 5.21 0.71 -12.78
C ASP A 205 6.06 -0.10 -11.79
N SER A 206 5.39 -0.84 -10.90
CA SER A 206 5.93 -1.86 -9.98
C SER A 206 7.09 -1.46 -9.02
N ASN A 207 6.76 -1.14 -7.76
CA ASN A 207 7.04 -2.04 -6.63
C ASN A 207 6.51 -1.47 -5.31
N TYR A 208 5.52 -2.18 -4.74
CA TYR A 208 5.25 -2.19 -3.31
C TYR A 208 6.36 -3.00 -2.65
N SER A 209 7.44 -2.37 -2.21
CA SER A 209 8.29 -2.90 -1.12
C SER A 209 9.40 -1.91 -0.80
N SER A 210 9.29 -1.33 0.39
CA SER A 210 10.41 -1.08 1.29
C SER A 210 9.81 -0.50 2.57
N GLU A 211 9.63 -1.43 3.50
CA GLU A 211 9.73 -1.35 4.96
C GLU A 211 9.88 0.04 5.62
N MET A 212 9.20 0.22 6.75
CA MET A 212 9.87 0.07 8.05
C MET A 212 8.92 0.51 9.17
N ASP A 213 8.65 -0.47 10.04
CA ASP A 213 8.62 -0.41 11.50
C ASP A 213 7.82 0.72 12.19
N GLU A 214 6.66 0.35 12.72
CA GLU A 214 6.33 0.54 14.14
C GLU A 214 5.11 -0.33 14.51
N LEU A 215 5.14 -0.89 15.73
CA LEU A 215 4.35 -2.03 16.18
C LEU A 215 2.83 -1.88 15.98
N TYR A 216 2.25 -2.80 15.22
CA TYR A 216 0.87 -3.23 15.42
C TYR A 216 0.82 -4.65 15.90
N ILE A 217 0.25 -4.82 17.09
CA ILE A 217 -0.06 -6.14 17.63
C ILE A 217 -1.43 -6.49 17.05
N ALA A 218 -1.46 -7.41 16.08
CA ALA A 218 -2.70 -8.05 15.64
C ALA A 218 -3.49 -8.53 16.87
N THR A 219 -4.81 -8.41 16.84
CA THR A 219 -5.64 -8.94 17.94
C THR A 219 -5.40 -10.45 18.06
N GLU A 220 -5.33 -10.98 19.29
CA GLU A 220 -4.96 -12.37 19.58
C GLU A 220 -5.83 -13.39 18.79
N ASN A 221 -7.09 -13.04 18.52
CA ASN A 221 -8.02 -13.84 17.72
C ASN A 221 -7.65 -13.94 16.23
N VAL A 222 -7.08 -12.88 15.64
CA VAL A 222 -6.65 -12.85 14.24
C VAL A 222 -5.37 -13.68 14.07
N MET A 223 -4.41 -13.54 14.99
CA MET A 223 -3.19 -14.36 14.98
C MET A 223 -3.50 -15.86 15.07
N GLN A 224 -4.39 -16.26 16.00
CA GLN A 224 -4.80 -17.68 16.13
C GLN A 224 -5.47 -18.22 14.86
N SER A 225 -6.23 -17.38 14.16
CA SER A 225 -6.90 -17.75 12.90
C SER A 225 -5.86 -18.00 11.79
N PHE A 226 -4.85 -17.14 11.70
CA PHE A 226 -3.73 -17.29 10.78
C PHE A 226 -2.85 -18.51 11.10
N GLU A 227 -2.52 -18.74 12.36
CA GLU A 227 -1.80 -19.94 12.81
C GLU A 227 -2.57 -21.21 12.42
N THR A 228 -3.89 -21.22 12.65
CA THR A 228 -4.75 -22.35 12.30
C THR A 228 -4.78 -22.58 10.80
N PHE A 229 -4.80 -21.52 9.99
CA PHE A 229 -4.68 -21.59 8.54
C PHE A 229 -3.34 -22.20 8.11
N MET A 230 -2.22 -21.69 8.63
CA MET A 230 -0.88 -22.19 8.28
C MET A 230 -0.66 -23.64 8.68
N LYS A 231 -1.18 -24.06 9.84
CA LYS A 231 -1.14 -25.47 10.30
C LYS A 231 -1.93 -26.43 9.41
N LYS A 232 -2.92 -25.95 8.64
CA LYS A 232 -3.67 -26.76 7.68
C LYS A 232 -2.92 -26.94 6.35
N LEU A 233 -1.92 -26.10 6.06
CA LEU A 233 -1.13 -26.19 4.84
C LEU A 233 -0.12 -27.34 4.95
N ARG A 234 0.10 -28.02 3.84
CA ARG A 234 1.15 -29.05 3.74
C ARG A 234 2.53 -28.38 3.66
N PRO A 235 3.63 -29.07 4.03
CA PRO A 235 4.98 -28.48 4.01
C PRO A 235 5.36 -27.84 2.67
N LEU A 236 5.01 -28.47 1.55
CA LEU A 236 5.21 -27.90 0.21
C LEU A 236 4.45 -26.58 0.01
N GLN A 237 3.22 -26.49 0.52
CA GLN A 237 2.41 -25.29 0.42
C GLN A 237 2.95 -24.20 1.34
N GLN A 238 3.36 -24.54 2.56
CA GLN A 238 4.02 -23.61 3.49
C GLN A 238 5.29 -23.02 2.88
N PHE A 239 6.14 -23.84 2.27
CA PHE A 239 7.33 -23.37 1.55
C PHE A 239 6.97 -22.38 0.44
N ILE A 240 6.04 -22.74 -0.44
CA ILE A 240 5.60 -21.88 -1.55
C ILE A 240 5.00 -20.58 -1.01
N PHE A 241 4.33 -20.65 0.13
CA PHE A 241 3.76 -19.49 0.80
C PHE A 241 4.87 -18.55 1.29
N CYS A 242 5.84 -19.03 2.07
CA CYS A 242 7.00 -18.24 2.50
C CYS A 242 7.74 -17.63 1.30
N GLN A 243 7.93 -18.39 0.22
CA GLN A 243 8.60 -17.90 -0.99
C GLN A 243 7.80 -16.81 -1.72
N ASN A 244 6.49 -16.98 -1.89
CA ASN A 244 5.63 -15.99 -2.57
C ASN A 244 5.63 -14.61 -1.88
N TYR A 245 5.88 -14.60 -0.57
CA TYR A 245 5.86 -13.38 0.26
C TYR A 245 7.26 -12.91 0.69
N GLY A 246 8.33 -13.51 0.17
CA GLY A 246 9.70 -13.05 0.43
C GLY A 246 10.25 -13.40 1.81
N PHE A 247 9.67 -14.38 2.51
CA PHE A 247 10.13 -14.84 3.83
C PHE A 247 11.09 -16.05 3.74
N CYS A 248 11.61 -16.35 2.56
CA CYS A 248 12.62 -17.38 2.36
C CYS A 248 14.03 -16.80 2.36
N SER A 249 15.05 -17.62 2.61
CA SER A 249 16.46 -17.20 2.47
C SER A 249 16.75 -16.66 1.07
N ASN A 250 17.77 -15.79 0.95
CA ASN A 250 18.26 -15.26 -0.33
C ASN A 250 18.54 -16.36 -1.39
N LYS A 251 18.85 -17.60 -0.96
CA LYS A 251 19.00 -18.78 -1.85
C LYS A 251 17.75 -19.03 -2.69
N TYR A 252 16.55 -18.82 -2.16
CA TYR A 252 15.28 -19.11 -2.84
C TYR A 252 14.53 -17.86 -3.26
N ASP A 253 15.00 -16.70 -2.82
CA ASP A 253 14.45 -15.42 -3.26
C ASP A 253 14.99 -15.09 -4.66
N GLY A 254 14.06 -14.77 -5.57
CA GLY A 254 14.41 -14.42 -6.96
C GLY A 254 15.04 -15.52 -7.83
N ILE A 255 15.09 -16.79 -7.40
CA ILE A 255 15.54 -17.90 -8.27
C ILE A 255 14.51 -18.23 -9.35
N SER A 256 14.98 -18.72 -10.50
CA SER A 256 14.08 -19.20 -11.55
C SER A 256 13.34 -20.47 -11.10
N ILE A 257 12.15 -20.71 -11.65
CA ILE A 257 11.39 -21.94 -11.36
C ILE A 257 12.19 -23.18 -11.81
N ALA A 258 12.90 -23.09 -12.95
CA ALA A 258 13.75 -24.17 -13.45
C ALA A 258 14.89 -24.55 -12.48
N GLN A 259 15.46 -23.55 -11.77
CA GLN A 259 16.43 -23.82 -10.70
C GLN A 259 15.76 -24.44 -9.48
N LEU A 260 14.62 -23.90 -9.04
CA LEU A 260 13.91 -24.38 -7.86
C LEU A 260 13.51 -25.85 -8.00
N VAL A 261 13.00 -26.27 -9.16
CA VAL A 261 12.53 -27.65 -9.35
C VAL A 261 13.62 -28.71 -9.27
N CYS A 262 14.88 -28.30 -9.42
CA CYS A 262 16.06 -29.17 -9.32
C CYS A 262 16.79 -29.03 -7.97
N ASP A 263 16.34 -28.13 -7.08
CA ASP A 263 17.04 -27.86 -5.83
C ASP A 263 16.96 -29.06 -4.86
N PRO A 264 18.08 -29.59 -4.36
CA PRO A 264 18.09 -30.78 -3.51
C PRO A 264 17.28 -30.63 -2.23
N ASP A 265 17.25 -29.45 -1.62
CA ASP A 265 16.56 -29.23 -0.35
C ASP A 265 15.06 -29.04 -0.57
N PHE A 266 14.67 -28.34 -1.63
CA PHE A 266 13.28 -28.27 -2.06
C PHE A 266 12.72 -29.66 -2.43
N LEU A 267 13.51 -30.50 -3.10
CA LEU A 267 13.12 -31.87 -3.44
C LEU A 267 12.89 -32.75 -2.21
N LYS A 268 13.55 -32.51 -1.06
CA LYS A 268 13.22 -33.19 0.20
C LYS A 268 11.78 -32.89 0.63
N ILE A 269 11.35 -31.64 0.53
CA ILE A 269 9.98 -31.21 0.85
C ILE A 269 8.98 -31.90 -0.10
N VAL A 270 9.28 -31.91 -1.40
CA VAL A 270 8.44 -32.54 -2.43
C VAL A 270 8.25 -34.04 -2.18
N LYS A 271 9.32 -34.75 -1.79
CA LYS A 271 9.29 -36.19 -1.51
C LYS A 271 8.39 -36.54 -0.32
N GLU A 272 8.33 -35.66 0.68
CA GLU A 272 7.41 -35.81 1.82
C GLU A 272 5.97 -35.40 1.48
N ASP A 273 5.75 -34.60 0.42
CA ASP A 273 4.40 -34.19 0.00
C ASP A 273 3.68 -35.32 -0.77
N ASN A 274 2.49 -35.67 -0.28
CA ASN A 274 1.69 -36.76 -0.83
C ASN A 274 1.20 -36.54 -2.28
N ILE A 275 1.12 -35.30 -2.74
CA ILE A 275 0.75 -34.94 -4.12
C ILE A 275 2.02 -34.67 -4.93
N GLY A 276 2.91 -33.81 -4.43
CA GLY A 276 4.14 -33.37 -5.10
C GLY A 276 5.04 -34.52 -5.50
N LYS A 277 5.18 -35.55 -4.66
CA LYS A 277 5.99 -36.74 -4.99
C LYS A 277 5.54 -37.47 -6.26
N LYS A 278 4.26 -37.34 -6.66
CA LYS A 278 3.73 -37.97 -7.89
C LYS A 278 4.14 -37.23 -9.16
N HIS A 279 4.71 -36.03 -9.02
CA HIS A 279 5.18 -35.17 -10.11
C HIS A 279 6.72 -35.13 -10.21
N LEU A 280 7.42 -35.98 -9.45
CA LEU A 280 8.86 -36.17 -9.59
C LEU A 280 9.16 -37.00 -10.84
N THR A 281 10.16 -36.56 -11.60
CA THR A 281 10.67 -37.24 -12.80
C THR A 281 12.18 -37.11 -12.85
N VAL A 282 12.83 -37.89 -13.74
CA VAL A 282 14.25 -37.80 -14.03
C VAL A 282 14.41 -37.53 -15.52
N SER A 283 15.01 -36.39 -15.86
CA SER A 283 15.31 -36.00 -17.24
C SER A 283 16.38 -34.90 -17.27
N ASP A 284 16.80 -34.55 -18.48
CA ASP A 284 17.66 -33.38 -18.68
C ASP A 284 16.85 -32.09 -18.47
N VAL A 285 17.42 -31.14 -17.74
CA VAL A 285 16.80 -29.84 -17.46
C VAL A 285 17.70 -28.72 -17.95
N GLN A 286 17.14 -27.82 -18.76
CA GLN A 286 17.80 -26.60 -19.20
C GLN A 286 17.29 -25.41 -18.38
N ILE A 287 18.23 -24.64 -17.84
CA ILE A 287 17.99 -23.41 -17.07
C ILE A 287 18.52 -22.26 -17.91
N ASP A 288 17.62 -21.55 -18.61
CA ASP A 288 18.00 -20.50 -19.57
C ASP A 288 18.61 -19.25 -18.91
N GLU A 289 18.05 -18.86 -17.77
CA GLU A 289 18.47 -17.69 -17.00
C GLU A 289 18.77 -18.11 -15.56
N PRO A 290 19.94 -18.74 -15.30
CA PRO A 290 20.32 -19.09 -13.95
C PRO A 290 20.48 -17.81 -13.11
N ARG A 291 19.92 -17.80 -11.91
CA ARG A 291 19.93 -16.65 -10.98
C ARG A 291 20.61 -16.98 -9.67
N GLU A 292 21.31 -16.00 -9.13
CA GLU A 292 21.88 -16.00 -7.79
C GLU A 292 21.51 -14.67 -7.11
N ASN A 293 20.89 -14.73 -5.92
CA ASN A 293 20.37 -13.56 -5.21
C ASN A 293 19.49 -12.65 -6.10
N GLY A 294 18.64 -13.25 -6.94
CA GLY A 294 17.77 -12.55 -7.88
C GLY A 294 18.43 -12.05 -9.17
N PHE A 295 19.76 -12.02 -9.26
CA PHE A 295 20.49 -11.56 -10.44
C PHE A 295 20.80 -12.70 -11.41
N VAL A 296 20.63 -12.47 -12.71
CA VAL A 296 21.02 -13.43 -13.75
C VAL A 296 22.54 -13.57 -13.75
N ILE A 297 23.02 -14.80 -13.62
CA ILE A 297 24.43 -15.14 -13.67
C ILE A 297 24.90 -15.04 -15.13
N GLN A 298 26.00 -14.32 -15.36
CA GLN A 298 26.62 -14.27 -16.68
C GLN A 298 27.31 -15.61 -16.97
N GLY A 299 26.95 -16.24 -18.09
CA GLY A 299 27.48 -17.57 -18.44
C GLY A 299 26.63 -18.38 -19.42
N GLY A 300 25.39 -17.94 -19.69
CA GLY A 300 24.47 -18.64 -20.58
C GLY A 300 23.67 -19.73 -19.87
N PRO A 301 22.92 -20.56 -20.62
CA PRO A 301 22.06 -21.58 -20.04
C PRO A 301 22.86 -22.68 -19.34
N ILE A 302 22.36 -23.16 -18.20
CA ILE A 302 22.90 -24.34 -17.50
C ILE A 302 22.09 -25.56 -17.92
N ILE A 303 22.79 -26.60 -18.38
CA ILE A 303 22.18 -27.89 -18.72
C ILE A 303 22.54 -28.90 -17.65
N LEU A 304 21.54 -29.39 -16.93
CA LEU A 304 21.67 -30.45 -15.95
C LEU A 304 21.21 -31.76 -16.59
N ASN A 305 22.12 -32.72 -16.72
CA ASN A 305 21.82 -33.98 -17.39
C ASN A 305 21.33 -35.03 -16.39
N ASN A 306 20.24 -35.72 -16.73
CA ASN A 306 19.67 -36.85 -16.01
C ASN A 306 19.51 -36.58 -14.49
N VAL A 307 18.88 -35.46 -14.16
CA VAL A 307 18.65 -35.03 -12.78
C VAL A 307 17.21 -35.32 -12.36
N GLU A 308 17.02 -35.66 -11.08
CA GLU A 308 15.68 -35.73 -10.50
C GLU A 308 15.15 -34.30 -10.32
N HIS A 309 13.93 -34.05 -10.79
CA HIS A 309 13.27 -32.77 -10.63
C HIS A 309 11.75 -32.93 -10.55
N ILE A 310 11.07 -31.87 -10.13
CA ILE A 310 9.60 -31.80 -10.18
C ILE A 310 9.12 -31.09 -11.45
N ASP A 311 7.92 -31.42 -11.92
CA ASP A 311 7.26 -30.71 -13.02
C ASP A 311 7.11 -29.20 -12.73
N VAL A 312 7.67 -28.37 -13.61
CA VAL A 312 7.61 -26.90 -13.57
C VAL A 312 6.18 -26.38 -13.57
N ASN A 313 5.30 -27.01 -14.35
CA ASN A 313 3.88 -26.61 -14.43
C ASN A 313 3.16 -26.91 -13.11
N PHE A 314 3.50 -28.03 -12.48
CA PHE A 314 2.96 -28.36 -11.17
C PHE A 314 3.35 -27.30 -10.13
N VAL A 315 4.63 -26.90 -10.06
CA VAL A 315 5.09 -25.86 -9.12
C VAL A 315 4.44 -24.50 -9.42
N SER A 316 4.33 -24.12 -10.70
CA SER A 316 3.64 -22.90 -11.12
C SER A 316 2.16 -22.89 -10.70
N HIS A 317 1.46 -24.01 -10.87
CA HIS A 317 0.08 -24.15 -10.40
C HIS A 317 -0.03 -24.10 -8.87
N GLN A 318 0.91 -24.68 -8.13
CA GLN A 318 0.90 -24.59 -6.67
C GLN A 318 1.12 -23.15 -6.20
N ARG A 319 1.95 -22.34 -6.87
CA ARG A 319 2.11 -20.90 -6.57
C ARG A 319 0.79 -20.14 -6.68
N VAL A 320 0.07 -20.33 -7.79
CA VAL A 320 -1.26 -19.72 -8.00
C VAL A 320 -2.27 -20.23 -6.97
N ARG A 321 -2.27 -21.54 -6.69
CA ARG A 321 -3.16 -22.14 -5.70
C ARG A 321 -2.93 -21.56 -4.31
N CYS A 322 -1.68 -21.41 -3.88
CA CYS A 322 -1.35 -20.82 -2.58
C CYS A 322 -1.81 -19.36 -2.48
N LYS A 323 -1.65 -18.57 -3.55
CA LYS A 323 -2.20 -17.21 -3.64
C LYS A 323 -3.73 -17.19 -3.51
N ASN A 324 -4.43 -18.12 -4.14
CA ASN A 324 -5.89 -18.20 -4.03
C ASN A 324 -6.36 -18.66 -2.64
N LEU A 325 -5.63 -19.58 -1.99
CA LEU A 325 -5.97 -20.06 -0.65
C LEU A 325 -6.01 -18.92 0.37
N ILE A 326 -5.02 -18.03 0.34
CA ILE A 326 -4.99 -16.88 1.24
C ILE A 326 -6.02 -15.82 0.88
N VAL A 327 -6.22 -15.52 -0.41
CA VAL A 327 -7.29 -14.59 -0.83
C VAL A 327 -8.66 -15.09 -0.36
N ASN A 328 -8.93 -16.39 -0.43
CA ASN A 328 -10.18 -16.97 0.06
C ASN A 328 -10.25 -16.93 1.58
N PHE A 329 -9.19 -17.30 2.28
CA PHE A 329 -9.13 -17.22 3.75
C PHE A 329 -9.42 -15.80 4.25
N VAL A 330 -8.80 -14.80 3.64
CA VAL A 330 -9.01 -13.38 3.98
C VAL A 330 -10.46 -12.97 3.77
N LYS A 331 -11.06 -13.36 2.63
CA LYS A 331 -12.46 -13.07 2.34
C LYS A 331 -13.43 -13.77 3.30
N GLU A 332 -13.20 -15.05 3.58
CA GLU A 332 -14.08 -15.87 4.44
C GLU A 332 -14.05 -15.42 5.90
N ASN A 333 -12.93 -14.87 6.35
CA ASN A 333 -12.76 -14.38 7.73
C ASN A 333 -12.92 -12.85 7.82
N GLU A 334 -13.36 -12.20 6.74
CA GLU A 334 -13.58 -10.74 6.64
C GLU A 334 -12.37 -9.92 7.14
N LEU A 335 -11.16 -10.44 6.91
CA LEU A 335 -9.93 -9.84 7.40
C LEU A 335 -9.55 -8.65 6.54
N ASP A 336 -9.14 -7.55 7.17
CA ASP A 336 -8.64 -6.40 6.45
C ASP A 336 -7.16 -6.56 6.05
N GLU A 337 -6.67 -5.68 5.17
CA GLU A 337 -5.28 -5.73 4.68
C GLU A 337 -4.24 -5.69 5.82
N TYR A 338 -4.59 -5.12 6.97
CA TYR A 338 -3.68 -4.94 8.08
C TYR A 338 -3.69 -6.12 9.06
N ASP A 339 -4.84 -6.73 9.31
CA ASP A 339 -4.96 -8.04 9.99
C ASP A 339 -4.09 -9.10 9.30
N VAL A 340 -4.10 -9.06 7.97
CA VAL A 340 -3.29 -9.91 7.10
C VAL A 340 -1.81 -9.59 7.24
N MET A 341 -1.42 -8.33 7.05
CA MET A 341 -0.01 -7.92 7.05
C MET A 341 0.66 -8.04 8.43
N SER A 342 -0.05 -7.75 9.52
CA SER A 342 0.49 -7.82 10.88
C SER A 342 0.64 -9.25 11.41
N SER A 343 -0.23 -10.17 10.98
CA SER A 343 -0.18 -11.58 11.40
C SER A 343 0.75 -12.41 10.54
N LEU A 344 0.88 -12.09 9.24
CA LEU A 344 1.68 -12.89 8.32
C LEU A 344 3.18 -12.79 8.58
N THR A 345 3.73 -11.62 8.89
CA THR A 345 5.19 -11.45 9.00
C THR A 345 5.80 -12.40 10.04
N LYS A 346 5.38 -12.30 11.30
CA LYS A 346 5.88 -13.16 12.38
C LYS A 346 5.60 -14.64 12.12
N LEU A 347 4.41 -14.95 11.64
CA LEU A 347 4.02 -16.33 11.36
C LEU A 347 4.83 -16.96 10.22
N LEU A 348 5.16 -16.18 9.18
CA LEU A 348 5.95 -16.63 8.05
C LEU A 348 7.43 -16.75 8.40
N GLU A 349 7.96 -15.89 9.27
CA GLU A 349 9.29 -16.05 9.87
C GLU A 349 9.39 -17.36 10.67
N GLU A 350 8.44 -17.58 11.60
CA GLU A 350 8.40 -18.82 12.41
C GLU A 350 8.24 -20.07 11.53
N THR A 351 7.32 -20.03 10.56
CA THR A 351 7.11 -21.13 9.61
C THR A 351 8.37 -21.40 8.78
N TRP A 352 9.06 -20.35 8.33
CA TRP A 352 10.30 -20.50 7.56
C TRP A 352 11.42 -21.11 8.40
N ASP A 353 11.56 -20.69 9.66
CA ASP A 353 12.57 -21.23 10.57
C ASP A 353 12.32 -22.72 10.88
N GLU A 354 11.06 -23.13 11.05
CA GLU A 354 10.67 -24.53 11.22
C GLU A 354 11.02 -25.36 9.98
N LEU A 355 10.60 -24.90 8.79
CA LEU A 355 10.91 -25.57 7.52
C LEU A 355 12.41 -25.64 7.28
N SER A 356 13.12 -24.56 7.55
CA SER A 356 14.58 -24.47 7.39
C SER A 356 15.32 -25.46 8.26
N SER A 357 14.92 -25.56 9.52
CA SER A 357 15.52 -26.49 10.48
C SER A 357 15.25 -27.95 10.09
N LYS A 358 14.06 -28.23 9.56
CA LYS A 358 13.66 -29.59 9.18
C LYS A 358 14.32 -30.06 7.87
N TYR A 359 14.41 -29.19 6.86
CA TYR A 359 14.80 -29.59 5.50
C TYR A 359 16.20 -29.10 5.09
N GLY A 360 16.82 -28.22 5.87
CA GLY A 360 18.13 -27.62 5.58
C GLY A 360 18.05 -26.51 4.54
N LEU A 361 17.13 -25.56 4.73
CA LEU A 361 16.85 -24.49 3.75
C LEU A 361 17.66 -23.19 4.00
N LYS A 362 18.65 -23.20 4.88
CA LYS A 362 19.50 -22.03 5.20
C LYS A 362 20.81 -22.03 4.44
#